data_AF-A0A8S9ND34-F1
#
_entry.id   AF-A0A8S9ND34-F1
#
_cell.length_a   1.000
_cell.length_b   1.000
_cell.length_c   1.000
_cell.angle_alpha   90.00
_cell.angle_beta   90.00
_cell.angle_gamma   90.00
#
_symmetry.space_group_name_H-M   'P 1'
#
loop_
_entity.id
_entity.type
_entity.pdbx_description
1 polymer ?
#
loop_
_entity_poly.entity_id
_entity_poly.type
_entity_poly.pdbx_seq_one_letter_code
_entity_poly.pdbx_strand_id
1 'polypeptide(L)'
;MKLPSLFSSCFLVLALLISATHAFDLSLIQMEAGTCPYTVVVMTSCLSPESTRDQISITFGDADGNQVHAERLGGSVKGTGSLGKCSTDTFQVRGQCLTSPVCSLSINRDGPDGWVPESIEIYAQGSKSVKFDFSKSVPKNTWYGQNHCNTTGPPSSPGLPPPEFPPETPKLPPPPHPRPSAASRGGGDGESAFLAFAIATAVAFAAMVR
;
A
#
# COMPACT_ATOMS: atom_id res chain seq x y z
N MET A 1 -11.11 18.52 65.53
CA MET A 1 -10.04 17.70 64.94
C MET A 1 -9.89 18.10 63.48
N LYS A 2 -8.79 18.77 63.13
CA LYS A 2 -8.50 19.32 61.80
C LYS A 2 -7.63 18.30 61.06
N LEU A 3 -8.21 17.59 60.11
CA LEU A 3 -7.50 16.61 59.27
C LEU A 3 -6.64 17.38 58.25
N PRO A 4 -5.36 17.04 58.07
CA PRO A 4 -4.43 17.91 57.34
C PRO A 4 -4.68 17.88 55.83
N SER A 5 -4.74 19.06 55.23
CA SER A 5 -4.86 19.34 53.79
C SER A 5 -3.70 18.81 52.93
N LEU A 6 -2.70 18.18 53.54
CA LEU A 6 -1.50 17.66 52.90
C LEU A 6 -1.76 16.37 52.10
N PHE A 7 -2.80 15.60 52.46
CA PHE A 7 -3.15 14.38 51.73
C PHE A 7 -3.70 14.69 50.32
N SER A 8 -4.50 15.75 50.18
CA SER A 8 -5.12 16.12 48.90
C SER A 8 -4.11 16.58 47.85
N SER A 9 -3.09 17.33 48.27
CA SER A 9 -1.99 17.78 47.40
C SER A 9 -1.14 16.62 46.88
N CYS A 10 -0.86 15.64 47.75
CA CYS A 10 -0.07 14.46 47.38
C CYS A 10 -0.80 13.57 46.36
N PHE A 11 -2.12 13.42 46.47
CA PHE A 11 -2.94 12.70 45.50
C PHE A 11 -2.97 13.38 44.12
N LEU A 12 -3.02 14.72 44.08
CA LEU A 12 -2.99 15.48 42.81
C LEU A 12 -1.61 15.40 42.13
N VAL A 13 -0.53 15.49 42.90
CA VAL A 13 0.84 15.35 42.37
C VAL A 13 1.09 13.91 41.88
N LEU A 14 0.62 12.90 42.62
CA LEU A 14 0.73 11.50 42.19
C LEU A 14 -0.13 11.23 40.93
N ALA A 15 -1.34 11.79 40.83
CA ALA A 15 -2.19 11.67 39.64
C ALA A 15 -1.61 12.35 38.38
N LEU A 16 -0.88 13.47 38.55
CA LEU A 16 -0.15 14.14 37.46
C LEU A 16 1.09 13.35 37.01
N LEU A 17 1.75 12.64 37.92
CA LEU A 17 2.87 11.76 37.58
C LEU A 17 2.40 10.47 36.89
N ILE A 18 1.21 9.95 37.22
CA ILE A 18 0.62 8.76 36.58
C ILE A 18 0.03 9.08 35.19
N SER A 19 -0.46 10.30 34.97
CA SER A 19 -0.93 10.74 33.65
C SER A 19 0.20 11.11 32.69
N ALA A 20 1.39 11.44 33.19
CA ALA A 20 2.59 11.67 32.37
C ALA A 20 3.22 10.38 31.80
N THR A 21 2.88 9.20 32.33
CA THR A 21 3.46 7.92 31.88
C THR A 21 2.62 7.17 30.84
N HIS A 22 1.41 7.65 30.52
CA HIS A 22 0.50 7.02 29.54
C HIS A 22 0.51 7.68 28.15
N ALA A 23 1.43 8.63 27.90
CA ALA A 23 1.59 9.26 26.58
C ALA A 23 2.83 8.77 25.81
N PHE A 24 3.46 7.67 26.24
CA PHE A 24 4.32 6.90 25.34
C PHE A 24 3.39 6.06 24.47
N ASP A 25 2.91 6.70 23.41
CA ASP A 25 2.31 6.04 22.26
C ASP A 25 3.38 5.11 21.67
N LEU A 26 3.46 3.90 22.24
CA LEU A 26 4.11 2.76 21.63
C LEU A 26 3.30 2.44 20.39
N SER A 27 3.51 3.24 19.36
CA SER A 27 3.44 2.84 17.97
C SER A 27 4.56 1.82 17.70
N LEU A 28 4.65 0.78 18.55
CA LEU A 28 5.13 -0.53 18.15
C LEU A 28 4.17 -0.94 17.05
N ILE A 29 4.65 -0.77 15.83
CA ILE A 29 4.30 -1.50 14.63
C ILE A 29 3.49 -2.74 15.05
N GLN A 30 2.20 -2.74 14.73
CA GLN A 30 1.42 -3.97 14.70
C GLN A 30 2.14 -4.88 13.71
N MET A 31 3.14 -5.63 14.19
CA MET A 31 3.73 -6.73 13.47
C MET A 31 2.63 -7.76 13.45
N GLU A 32 1.94 -7.83 12.34
CA GLU A 32 1.12 -8.99 12.02
C GLU A 32 2.03 -10.21 12.20
N ALA A 33 1.72 -11.01 13.20
CA ALA A 33 2.65 -11.99 13.77
C ALA A 33 3.26 -12.84 12.65
N GLY A 34 4.58 -12.72 12.45
CA GLY A 34 5.31 -13.45 11.41
C GLY A 34 5.63 -12.69 10.11
N THR A 35 5.27 -11.41 9.97
CA THR A 35 5.69 -10.58 8.84
C THR A 35 6.64 -9.45 9.24
N CYS A 36 7.76 -9.32 8.54
CA CYS A 36 8.74 -8.26 8.73
C CYS A 36 8.57 -7.15 7.68
N PRO A 37 8.67 -5.87 8.08
CA PRO A 37 8.70 -4.76 7.15
C PRO A 37 10.10 -4.57 6.55
N TYR A 38 10.13 -4.33 5.24
CA TYR A 38 11.31 -4.03 4.44
C TYR A 38 11.12 -2.73 3.70
N THR A 39 12.13 -1.88 3.72
CA THR A 39 12.18 -0.70 2.85
C THR A 39 12.96 -1.05 1.60
N VAL A 40 12.35 -0.78 0.44
CA VAL A 40 12.96 -0.94 -0.88
C VAL A 40 13.07 0.44 -1.51
N VAL A 41 14.29 0.91 -1.70
CA VAL A 41 14.61 2.18 -2.38
C VAL A 41 15.04 1.86 -3.80
N VAL A 42 14.34 2.42 -4.77
CA VAL A 42 14.55 2.14 -6.18
C VAL A 42 15.00 3.43 -6.85
N MET A 43 16.21 3.42 -7.41
CA MET A 43 16.72 4.49 -8.26
C MET A 43 16.54 4.08 -9.72
N THR A 44 15.71 4.83 -10.43
CA THR A 44 15.40 4.60 -11.84
C THR A 44 16.30 5.45 -12.72
N SER A 45 16.90 4.82 -13.74
CA SER A 45 17.81 5.49 -14.66
C SER A 45 17.09 6.53 -15.53
N CYS A 46 17.82 7.54 -15.95
CA CYS A 46 17.39 8.48 -16.99
C CYS A 46 17.20 7.85 -18.38
N LEU A 47 17.61 6.59 -18.56
CA LEU A 47 17.32 5.80 -19.77
C LEU A 47 15.94 5.14 -19.74
N SER A 48 15.24 5.20 -18.61
CA SER A 48 13.88 4.68 -18.46
C SER A 48 12.86 5.59 -19.18
N PRO A 49 11.69 5.08 -19.59
CA PRO A 49 10.59 5.91 -20.05
C PRO A 49 10.14 6.91 -18.97
N GLU A 50 9.55 8.03 -19.36
CA GLU A 50 9.06 9.08 -18.45
C GLU A 50 8.13 8.52 -17.35
N SER A 51 7.31 7.52 -17.71
CA SER A 51 6.54 6.71 -16.77
C SER A 51 6.37 5.29 -17.33
N THR A 52 6.22 4.30 -16.45
CA THR A 52 5.94 2.92 -16.84
C THR A 52 4.64 2.44 -16.18
N ARG A 53 3.75 1.82 -16.94
CA ARG A 53 2.55 1.17 -16.41
C ARG A 53 2.77 -0.29 -16.11
N ASP A 54 3.91 -0.82 -16.53
CA ASP A 54 4.30 -2.21 -16.36
C ASP A 54 4.20 -2.63 -14.90
N GLN A 55 3.81 -3.89 -14.67
CA GLN A 55 3.89 -4.50 -13.37
C GLN A 55 5.33 -4.87 -13.09
N ILE A 56 5.91 -4.21 -12.09
CA ILE A 56 7.25 -4.51 -11.60
C ILE A 56 7.12 -5.30 -10.31
N SER A 57 7.39 -6.59 -10.40
CA SER A 57 7.45 -7.50 -9.24
C SER A 57 8.91 -7.71 -8.84
N ILE A 58 9.16 -7.87 -7.54
CA ILE A 58 10.50 -8.20 -7.05
C ILE A 58 10.44 -9.39 -6.09
N THR A 59 11.54 -10.14 -6.05
CA THR A 59 11.81 -11.13 -5.00
C THR A 59 13.22 -10.92 -4.48
N PHE A 60 13.40 -10.91 -3.18
CA PHE A 60 14.72 -10.83 -2.57
C PHE A 60 14.86 -11.84 -1.44
N GLY A 61 16.07 -12.33 -1.19
CA GLY A 61 16.30 -13.39 -0.23
C GLY A 61 17.67 -13.37 0.41
N ASP A 62 17.82 -14.19 1.44
CA ASP A 62 19.03 -14.32 2.25
C ASP A 62 19.79 -15.63 1.97
N ALA A 63 20.95 -15.79 2.62
CA ALA A 63 21.82 -16.96 2.41
C ALA A 63 21.23 -18.26 3.00
N ASP A 64 20.20 -18.15 3.85
CA ASP A 64 19.51 -19.28 4.48
C ASP A 64 18.40 -19.84 3.59
N GLY A 65 18.13 -19.21 2.44
CA GLY A 65 17.10 -19.61 1.49
C GLY A 65 15.73 -18.99 1.76
N ASN A 66 15.63 -18.04 2.69
CA ASN A 66 14.40 -17.28 2.92
C ASN A 66 14.21 -16.26 1.80
N GLN A 67 12.96 -16.04 1.35
CA GLN A 67 12.63 -15.16 0.23
C GLN A 67 11.37 -14.33 0.49
N VAL A 68 11.44 -13.03 0.21
CA VAL A 68 10.29 -12.11 0.25
C VAL A 68 9.89 -11.76 -1.16
N HIS A 69 8.59 -11.80 -1.45
CA HIS A 69 8.02 -11.45 -2.75
C HIS A 69 7.14 -10.20 -2.63
N ALA A 70 7.33 -9.24 -3.53
CA ALA A 70 6.44 -8.12 -3.73
C ALA A 70 5.87 -8.18 -5.15
N GLU A 71 4.55 -8.36 -5.24
CA GLU A 71 3.85 -8.57 -6.50
C GLU A 71 3.86 -7.32 -7.39
N ARG A 72 3.76 -6.12 -6.81
CA ARG A 72 3.79 -4.87 -7.57
C ARG A 72 4.39 -3.71 -6.76
N LEU A 73 5.53 -3.21 -7.19
CA LEU A 73 6.06 -1.92 -6.75
C LEU A 73 5.20 -0.78 -7.34
N GLY A 74 4.87 0.24 -6.55
CA GLY A 74 3.95 1.31 -6.92
C GLY A 74 2.45 0.94 -6.91
N GLY A 75 2.10 -0.27 -6.45
CA GLY A 75 0.72 -0.74 -6.21
C GLY A 75 0.36 -0.83 -4.72
N SER A 76 -0.37 -1.87 -4.30
CA SER A 76 -0.82 -2.12 -2.90
C SER A 76 0.31 -2.20 -1.83
N VAL A 77 1.57 -2.13 -2.26
CA VAL A 77 2.75 -1.97 -1.42
C VAL A 77 2.76 -0.52 -0.91
N LYS A 78 2.59 -0.29 0.40
CA LYS A 78 2.56 1.06 0.98
C LYS A 78 3.83 1.83 0.56
N GLY A 79 3.70 2.87 -0.26
CA GLY A 79 4.86 3.62 -0.76
C GLY A 79 4.45 4.82 -1.59
N THR A 80 5.37 5.75 -1.77
CA THR A 80 5.22 6.91 -2.66
C THR A 80 6.17 6.73 -3.83
N GLY A 81 5.65 6.65 -5.06
CA GLY A 81 6.49 6.59 -6.24
C GLY A 81 5.83 5.97 -7.46
N SER A 82 6.29 6.37 -8.65
CA SER A 82 5.76 5.94 -9.95
C SER A 82 6.76 5.18 -10.83
N LEU A 83 7.98 4.89 -10.32
CA LEU A 83 9.07 4.28 -11.09
C LEU A 83 9.37 5.06 -12.38
N GLY A 84 9.24 6.38 -12.30
CA GLY A 84 9.45 7.30 -13.41
C GLY A 84 10.92 7.46 -13.77
N LYS A 85 11.19 8.13 -14.89
CA LYS A 85 12.56 8.39 -15.34
C LYS A 85 13.33 9.28 -14.36
N CYS A 86 14.60 8.98 -14.13
CA CYS A 86 15.48 9.73 -13.22
C CYS A 86 14.89 9.91 -11.79
N SER A 87 14.06 8.96 -11.32
CA SER A 87 13.40 9.05 -10.01
C SER A 87 14.11 8.21 -8.96
N THR A 88 13.90 8.60 -7.70
CA THR A 88 14.18 7.74 -6.55
C THR A 88 12.88 7.52 -5.79
N ASP A 89 12.38 6.29 -5.82
CA ASP A 89 11.10 5.91 -5.22
C ASP A 89 11.31 4.96 -4.04
N THR A 90 10.48 5.06 -3.02
CA THR A 90 10.59 4.23 -1.80
C THR A 90 9.31 3.47 -1.52
N PHE A 91 9.45 2.16 -1.30
CA PHE A 91 8.34 1.23 -1.09
C PHE A 91 8.52 0.43 0.21
N GLN A 92 7.42 0.19 0.93
CA GLN A 92 7.37 -0.67 2.12
C GLN A 92 6.79 -2.04 1.77
N VAL A 93 7.65 -3.04 1.70
CA VAL A 93 7.30 -4.44 1.44
C VAL A 93 7.15 -5.17 2.77
N ARG A 94 6.20 -6.11 2.86
CA ARG A 94 6.09 -7.04 3.99
C ARG A 94 6.25 -8.46 3.48
N GLY A 95 6.91 -9.30 4.26
CA GLY A 95 7.07 -10.71 3.97
C GLY A 95 7.66 -11.47 5.14
N GLN A 96 8.09 -12.71 4.90
CA GLN A 96 8.79 -13.49 5.93
C GLN A 96 10.04 -12.78 6.42
N CYS A 97 10.35 -12.95 7.70
CA CYS A 97 11.53 -12.38 8.32
C CYS A 97 12.80 -13.12 7.87
N LEU A 98 13.64 -12.43 7.12
CA LEU A 98 15.00 -12.86 6.78
C LEU A 98 15.88 -12.90 8.04
N THR A 99 16.61 -14.00 8.22
CA THR A 99 17.53 -14.22 9.36
C THR A 99 18.95 -13.78 9.04
N SER A 100 19.30 -13.81 7.76
CA SER A 100 20.59 -13.37 7.23
C SER A 100 20.45 -12.10 6.38
N PRO A 101 21.55 -11.36 6.13
CA PRO A 101 21.51 -10.22 5.21
C PRO A 101 21.00 -10.62 3.83
N VAL A 102 20.25 -9.72 3.19
CA VAL A 102 19.80 -9.90 1.79
C VAL A 102 21.03 -10.08 0.90
N CYS A 103 21.01 -11.09 0.05
CA CYS A 103 22.12 -11.38 -0.87
C CYS A 103 21.65 -11.74 -2.27
N SER A 104 20.34 -11.89 -2.48
CA SER A 104 19.75 -12.10 -3.79
C SER A 104 18.60 -11.14 -4.05
N LEU A 105 18.47 -10.69 -5.30
CA LEU A 105 17.38 -9.87 -5.79
C LEU A 105 17.07 -10.25 -7.23
N SER A 106 15.80 -10.51 -7.51
CA SER A 106 15.27 -10.72 -8.85
C SER A 106 14.07 -9.81 -9.11
N ILE A 107 13.95 -9.37 -10.35
CA ILE A 107 12.96 -8.44 -10.85
C ILE A 107 12.21 -9.13 -11.99
N ASN A 108 10.89 -9.02 -12.00
CA ASN A 108 10.07 -9.39 -13.14
C ASN A 108 9.29 -8.16 -13.62
N ARG A 109 9.27 -7.95 -14.93
CA ARG A 109 8.49 -6.89 -15.57
C ARG A 109 7.49 -7.50 -16.52
N ASP A 110 6.21 -7.21 -16.29
CA ASP A 110 5.14 -7.52 -17.23
C ASP A 110 4.51 -6.22 -17.76
N GLY A 111 4.52 -6.08 -19.09
CA GLY A 111 3.96 -4.93 -19.78
C GLY A 111 4.78 -4.47 -20.99
N PRO A 112 4.26 -3.50 -21.75
CA PRO A 112 4.87 -3.03 -22.98
C PRO A 112 5.84 -1.85 -22.82
N ASP A 113 5.78 -1.09 -21.72
CA ASP A 113 6.41 0.24 -21.64
C ASP A 113 7.93 0.13 -21.43
N GLY A 114 8.40 -0.88 -20.72
CA GLY A 114 9.80 -1.03 -20.35
C GLY A 114 10.17 -0.28 -19.07
N TRP A 115 11.32 -0.61 -18.50
CA TRP A 115 11.83 0.03 -17.29
C TRP A 115 13.34 -0.24 -17.12
N VAL A 116 14.09 0.78 -16.71
CA VAL A 116 15.56 0.70 -16.53
C VAL A 116 15.93 1.13 -15.10
N PRO A 117 16.11 0.19 -14.16
CA PRO A 117 16.66 0.51 -12.85
C PRO A 117 18.15 0.85 -12.95
N GLU A 118 18.58 1.81 -12.14
CA GLU A 118 19.98 2.10 -11.87
C GLU A 118 20.46 1.36 -10.62
N SER A 119 19.65 1.34 -9.55
CA SER A 119 19.94 0.49 -8.40
C SER A 119 18.71 0.23 -7.55
N ILE A 120 18.75 -0.86 -6.80
CA ILE A 120 17.73 -1.20 -5.81
C ILE A 120 18.45 -1.47 -4.49
N GLU A 121 18.09 -0.71 -3.46
CA GLU A 121 18.61 -0.86 -2.11
C GLU A 121 17.52 -1.38 -1.18
N ILE A 122 17.86 -2.39 -0.40
CA ILE A 122 16.92 -3.09 0.48
C ILE A 122 17.48 -3.09 1.89
N TYR A 123 16.64 -2.74 2.86
CA TYR A 123 16.98 -2.88 4.27
C TYR A 123 15.75 -3.20 5.10
N ALA A 124 15.92 -4.07 6.10
CA ALA A 124 14.97 -4.23 7.20
C ALA A 124 15.27 -3.19 8.28
N GLN A 125 14.27 -2.81 9.07
CA GLN A 125 14.47 -1.90 10.19
C GLN A 125 15.54 -2.44 11.15
N GLY A 126 16.58 -1.65 11.41
CA GLY A 126 17.69 -2.04 12.30
C GLY A 126 18.75 -2.97 11.68
N SER A 127 18.68 -3.26 10.38
CA SER A 127 19.67 -4.06 9.64
C SER A 127 20.54 -3.20 8.71
N LYS A 128 21.64 -3.78 8.19
CA LYS A 128 22.45 -3.13 7.15
C LYS A 128 21.70 -3.11 5.83
N SER A 129 21.79 -2.00 5.09
CA SER A 129 21.27 -1.94 3.74
C SER A 129 22.17 -2.67 2.75
N VAL A 130 21.54 -3.26 1.75
CA VAL A 130 22.19 -3.98 0.66
C VAL A 130 21.73 -3.38 -0.66
N LYS A 131 22.70 -2.97 -1.47
CA LYS A 131 22.46 -2.32 -2.76
C LYS A 131 22.81 -3.27 -3.90
N PHE A 132 21.91 -3.34 -4.87
CA PHE A 132 22.07 -4.06 -6.13
C PHE A 132 22.07 -3.06 -7.27
N ASP A 133 23.18 -2.97 -8.01
CA ASP A 133 23.31 -2.04 -9.12
C ASP A 133 22.85 -2.68 -10.44
N PHE A 134 22.08 -1.93 -11.22
CA PHE A 134 21.56 -2.30 -12.53
C PHE A 134 21.88 -1.19 -13.54
N SER A 135 21.91 -1.51 -14.82
CA SER A 135 22.19 -0.52 -15.87
C SER A 135 21.55 -0.85 -17.21
N LYS A 136 20.72 -1.91 -17.23
CA LYS A 136 20.10 -2.46 -18.43
C LYS A 136 18.59 -2.49 -18.25
N SER A 137 17.88 -2.43 -19.38
CA SER A 137 16.44 -2.60 -19.39
C SER A 137 16.04 -3.98 -18.87
N VAL A 138 15.03 -4.01 -18.01
CA VAL A 138 14.52 -5.27 -17.45
C VAL A 138 13.80 -6.06 -18.56
N PRO A 139 14.17 -7.32 -18.81
CA PRO A 139 13.48 -8.19 -19.76
C PRO A 139 11.99 -8.32 -19.46
N LYS A 140 11.19 -8.55 -20.51
CA LYS A 140 9.74 -8.77 -20.37
C LYS A 140 9.47 -10.23 -19.97
N ASN A 141 8.56 -10.45 -19.03
CA ASN A 141 8.00 -11.76 -18.66
C ASN A 141 9.05 -12.80 -18.28
N THR A 142 10.13 -12.37 -17.63
CA THR A 142 11.20 -13.26 -17.17
C THR A 142 11.88 -12.64 -15.96
N TRP A 143 12.19 -13.48 -14.97
CA TRP A 143 12.95 -13.08 -13.80
C TRP A 143 14.40 -12.73 -14.18
N TYR A 144 14.81 -11.51 -13.82
CA TYR A 144 16.13 -10.94 -14.08
C TYR A 144 16.71 -10.41 -12.78
N GLY A 145 17.92 -10.82 -12.40
CA GLY A 145 18.43 -10.54 -11.08
C GLY A 145 19.90 -10.87 -10.86
N GLN A 146 20.31 -10.70 -9.61
CA GLN A 146 21.65 -11.01 -9.11
C GLN A 146 21.51 -11.87 -7.85
N ASN A 147 22.33 -12.91 -7.75
CA ASN A 147 22.43 -13.75 -6.57
C ASN A 147 23.89 -13.80 -6.12
N HIS A 148 24.17 -13.12 -5.01
CA HIS A 148 25.48 -13.02 -4.35
C HIS A 148 25.52 -13.80 -3.04
N CYS A 149 24.55 -14.70 -2.81
CA CYS A 149 24.51 -15.52 -1.62
C CYS A 149 25.65 -16.54 -1.67
N ASN A 150 26.64 -16.37 -0.80
CA ASN A 150 27.70 -17.38 -0.62
C ASN A 150 27.12 -18.52 0.22
N THR A 151 26.41 -19.45 -0.43
CA THR A 151 25.71 -20.54 0.23
C THR A 151 26.75 -21.42 0.92
N THR A 152 26.86 -21.34 2.25
CA THR A 152 27.73 -22.25 3.02
C THR A 152 26.97 -23.54 3.39
N GLY A 153 26.09 -24.00 2.48
CA GLY A 153 25.24 -25.17 2.67
C GLY A 153 24.91 -25.82 1.32
N PRO A 154 24.59 -27.13 1.30
CA PRO A 154 24.21 -27.84 0.08
C PRO A 154 23.04 -27.10 -0.59
N PRO A 155 23.01 -27.00 -1.94
CA PRO A 155 21.92 -26.35 -2.64
C PRO A 155 20.61 -27.05 -2.26
N SER A 156 19.70 -26.30 -1.62
CA SER A 156 18.33 -26.74 -1.38
C SER A 156 17.58 -26.79 -2.72
N SER A 157 17.86 -27.85 -3.49
CA SER A 157 17.22 -28.22 -4.76
C SER A 157 17.35 -27.20 -5.90
N PRO A 158 17.24 -27.64 -7.18
CA PRO A 158 17.05 -26.72 -8.30
C PRO A 158 15.81 -25.88 -8.00
N GLY A 159 15.93 -24.56 -8.14
CA GLY A 159 14.83 -23.63 -7.91
C GLY A 159 13.56 -24.17 -8.54
N LEU A 160 12.59 -24.52 -7.69
CA LEU A 160 11.25 -24.77 -8.18
C LEU A 160 10.83 -23.49 -8.90
N PRO A 161 10.24 -23.59 -10.11
CA PRO A 161 9.62 -22.44 -10.71
C PRO A 161 8.67 -21.81 -9.67
N PRO A 162 8.53 -20.48 -9.65
CA PRO A 162 7.57 -19.80 -8.77
C PRO A 162 6.25 -20.58 -8.80
N PRO A 163 5.57 -20.79 -7.65
CA PRO A 163 4.30 -21.50 -7.65
C PRO A 163 3.41 -20.86 -8.71
N GLU A 164 3.11 -21.63 -9.76
CA GLU A 164 2.18 -21.24 -10.80
C GLU A 164 0.91 -20.85 -10.05
N PHE A 165 0.60 -19.55 -10.01
CA PHE A 165 -0.68 -19.11 -9.48
C PHE A 165 -1.73 -19.93 -10.22
N PRO A 166 -2.65 -20.63 -9.51
CA PRO A 166 -3.74 -21.30 -10.17
C PRO A 166 -4.37 -20.29 -11.12
N PRO A 167 -4.63 -20.65 -12.40
CA PRO A 167 -5.19 -19.71 -13.35
C PRO A 167 -6.38 -19.03 -12.69
N GLU A 168 -6.32 -17.70 -12.56
CA GLU A 168 -7.36 -16.94 -11.88
C GLU A 168 -8.67 -17.36 -12.54
N THR A 169 -9.56 -17.95 -11.73
CA THR A 169 -10.82 -18.48 -12.25
C THR A 169 -11.50 -17.33 -12.95
N PRO A 170 -11.89 -17.46 -14.24
CA PRO A 170 -12.53 -16.36 -14.96
C PRO A 170 -13.67 -15.83 -14.10
N LYS A 171 -13.51 -14.61 -13.59
CA LYS A 171 -14.57 -13.96 -12.82
C LYS A 171 -15.76 -13.90 -13.76
N LEU A 172 -16.81 -14.65 -13.42
CA LEU A 172 -18.06 -14.64 -14.17
C LEU A 172 -18.49 -13.18 -14.31
N PRO A 173 -18.88 -12.72 -15.51
CA PRO A 173 -19.40 -11.38 -15.66
C PRO A 173 -20.56 -11.18 -14.69
N PRO A 174 -20.66 -10.01 -14.04
CA PRO A 174 -21.77 -9.72 -13.15
C PRO A 174 -23.10 -9.98 -13.88
N PRO A 175 -24.10 -10.57 -13.21
CA PRO A 175 -25.37 -10.85 -13.83
C PRO A 175 -25.95 -9.57 -14.44
N PRO A 176 -26.47 -9.62 -15.68
CA PRO A 176 -27.04 -8.44 -16.30
C PRO A 176 -28.14 -7.87 -15.41
N HIS A 177 -28.10 -6.55 -15.21
CA HIS A 177 -29.12 -5.86 -14.44
C HIS A 177 -30.51 -6.17 -15.00
N PRO A 178 -31.53 -6.38 -14.14
CA PRO A 178 -32.89 -6.61 -14.57
C PRO A 178 -33.31 -5.50 -15.52
N ARG A 179 -33.68 -5.87 -16.75
CA ARG A 179 -34.29 -4.97 -17.71
C ARG A 179 -35.54 -4.38 -17.05
N PRO A 180 -35.69 -3.05 -16.95
CA PRO A 180 -36.93 -2.47 -16.45
C PRO A 180 -38.08 -2.95 -17.35
N SER A 181 -39.07 -3.61 -16.74
CA SER A 181 -40.32 -3.93 -17.43
C SER A 181 -40.94 -2.64 -17.91
N ALA A 182 -41.25 -2.57 -19.20
CA ALA A 182 -42.01 -1.50 -19.81
C ALA A 182 -43.40 -1.47 -19.15
N ALA A 183 -43.58 -0.63 -18.12
CA ALA A 183 -44.88 -0.26 -17.63
C ALA A 183 -45.46 0.79 -18.57
N SER A 184 -46.56 0.41 -19.21
CA SER A 184 -47.47 1.27 -19.95
C SER A 184 -47.78 2.54 -19.15
N ARG A 185 -47.32 3.70 -19.63
CA ARG A 185 -47.83 5.01 -19.18
C ARG A 185 -49.20 5.22 -19.80
N GLY A 186 -50.23 4.84 -19.05
CA GLY A 186 -51.58 5.37 -19.22
C GLY A 186 -51.58 6.88 -18.99
N GLY A 187 -52.38 7.57 -19.80
CA GLY A 187 -52.66 8.99 -19.69
C GLY A 187 -53.25 9.34 -18.32
N GLY A 188 -52.87 10.51 -17.83
CA GLY A 188 -53.30 11.09 -16.58
C GLY A 188 -52.85 12.55 -16.52
N ASP A 189 -53.51 13.37 -17.31
CA ASP A 189 -54.14 14.63 -16.92
C ASP A 189 -53.33 15.49 -15.93
N GLY A 190 -52.50 16.37 -16.50
CA GLY A 190 -51.79 17.40 -15.76
C GLY A 190 -52.73 18.53 -15.36
N GLU A 191 -53.17 18.51 -14.10
CA GLU A 191 -53.81 19.64 -13.45
C GLU A 191 -53.11 19.94 -12.11
N SER A 192 -52.93 21.23 -11.82
CA SER A 192 -52.72 21.79 -10.47
C SER A 192 -51.42 21.48 -9.72
N ALA A 193 -50.33 22.16 -10.08
CA ALA A 193 -49.26 22.53 -9.13
C ALA A 193 -48.80 23.99 -9.25
N PHE A 194 -49.11 24.69 -10.35
CA PHE A 194 -48.69 26.08 -10.56
C PHE A 194 -49.45 27.11 -9.71
N LEU A 195 -50.55 26.74 -9.05
CA LEU A 195 -51.31 27.64 -8.17
C LEU A 195 -50.80 27.65 -6.71
N ALA A 196 -50.00 26.68 -6.28
CA ALA A 196 -49.53 26.62 -4.89
C ALA A 196 -48.34 27.57 -4.61
N PHE A 197 -47.53 27.88 -5.64
CA PHE A 197 -46.34 28.73 -5.45
C PHE A 197 -46.64 30.25 -5.48
N ALA A 198 -47.81 30.66 -5.97
CA ALA A 198 -48.20 32.06 -6.06
C ALA A 198 -48.82 32.61 -4.76
N ILE A 199 -49.32 31.75 -3.86
CA ILE A 199 -49.98 32.19 -2.61
C ILE A 199 -48.95 32.42 -1.50
N ALA A 200 -47.83 31.68 -1.51
CA ALA A 200 -46.80 31.77 -0.46
C ALA A 200 -45.97 33.07 -0.51
N THR A 201 -45.86 33.72 -1.67
CA THR A 201 -45.09 34.98 -1.81
C THR A 201 -45.89 36.22 -1.41
N ALA A 202 -47.22 36.18 -1.44
CA ALA A 202 -48.06 37.31 -1.04
C ALA A 202 -48.17 37.48 0.49
N VAL A 203 -48.01 36.41 1.27
CA VAL A 203 -48.10 36.48 2.74
C VAL A 203 -46.80 37.00 3.39
N ALA A 204 -45.65 36.85 2.72
CA ALA A 204 -44.36 37.31 3.23
C ALA A 204 -44.17 38.84 3.13
N PHE A 205 -44.82 39.53 2.19
CA PHE A 205 -44.72 40.98 2.05
C PHE A 205 -45.63 41.77 3.02
N ALA A 206 -46.67 41.14 3.58
CA ALA A 206 -47.57 41.80 4.54
C ALA A 206 -47.01 41.85 5.98
N ALA A 207 -45.93 41.13 6.29
CA ALA A 207 -45.33 41.07 7.62
C ALA A 207 -44.11 42.00 7.84
N MET A 208 -43.68 42.75 6.80
CA MET A 208 -42.56 43.70 6.90
C MET A 208 -42.98 45.17 6.86
N VAL A 209 -44.29 45.46 6.94
CA VAL A 209 -44.82 46.83 7.07
C VAL A 209 -45.75 46.91 8.28
N ARG A 210 -45.16 46.84 9.48
CA ARG A 210 -45.67 47.50 10.68
C ARG A 210 -44.58 47.64 11.73
#